data_AF-A0A3C1DXP3-F1
#
_entry.id   AF-A0A3C1DXP3-F1
#
_cell.length_a   1.000
_cell.length_b   1.000
_cell.length_c   1.000
_cell.angle_alpha   90.00
_cell.angle_beta   90.00
_cell.angle_gamma   90.00
#
_symmetry.space_group_name_H-M   'P 1'
#
loop_
_entity.id
_entity.type
_entity.pdbx_description
1 polymer ?
#
loop_
_entity_poly.entity_id
_entity_poly.type
_entity_poly.pdbx_seq_one_letter_code
_entity_poly.pdbx_strand_id
1 'polypeptide(L)'
;MAADFGIGAQVHVRDASPSDLSPWPFEPSGIIVRSGGSALANVWGRAGGARMWWVEFDEPQSNAQGDGPFATAQVHEKYLELAPAVDGA
;
A
#
# COMPACT_ATOMS: atom_id res chain seq x y z
N MET A 1 -15.14 2.00 -10.18
CA MET A 1 -14.99 0.53 -10.10
C MET A 1 -13.79 0.32 -9.20
N ALA A 2 -14.01 0.05 -7.90
CA ALA A 2 -12.90 -0.17 -6.98
C ALA A 2 -12.24 -1.48 -7.41
N ALA A 3 -11.00 -1.41 -7.89
CA ALA A 3 -10.27 -2.61 -8.22
C ALA A 3 -10.09 -3.39 -6.92
N ASP A 4 -10.65 -4.60 -6.85
CA ASP A 4 -10.52 -5.44 -5.67
C ASP A 4 -9.06 -5.92 -5.64
N PHE A 5 -8.27 -5.30 -4.78
CA PHE A 5 -6.89 -5.70 -4.53
C PHE A 5 -6.89 -7.15 -4.05
N GLY A 6 -6.33 -8.06 -4.84
CA GLY A 6 -6.23 -9.48 -4.50
C GLY A 6 -4.92 -9.81 -3.80
N ILE A 7 -4.91 -10.88 -3.00
CA ILE A 7 -3.65 -11.51 -2.57
C ILE A 7 -2.92 -12.00 -3.82
N GLY A 8 -1.65 -11.65 -3.97
CA GLY A 8 -0.82 -11.87 -5.15
C GLY A 8 -0.88 -10.74 -6.18
N ALA A 9 -1.67 -9.68 -5.97
CA ALA A 9 -1.69 -8.54 -6.86
C ALA A 9 -0.43 -7.68 -6.68
N GLN A 10 0.17 -7.28 -7.80
CA GLN A 10 1.27 -6.32 -7.80
C GLN A 10 0.72 -4.90 -7.66
N VAL A 11 1.29 -4.15 -6.73
CA VAL A 11 0.84 -2.81 -6.37
C VAL A 11 2.03 -1.87 -6.25
N HIS A 12 1.80 -0.61 -6.59
CA HIS A 12 2.72 0.49 -6.33
C HIS A 12 2.16 1.33 -5.19
N VAL A 13 3.02 1.69 -4.25
CA VAL A 13 2.66 2.60 -3.17
C VAL A 13 2.90 4.02 -3.64
N ARG A 14 1.85 4.84 -3.72
CA ARG A 14 1.93 6.22 -4.22
C ARG A 14 1.11 7.16 -3.35
N ASP A 15 1.38 8.44 -3.49
CA ASP A 15 0.61 9.47 -2.81
C ASP A 15 -0.83 9.48 -3.33
N ALA A 16 -1.81 9.45 -2.41
CA ALA A 16 -3.22 9.41 -2.78
C ALA A 16 -3.68 10.76 -3.36
N SER A 17 -3.07 11.85 -2.88
CA SER A 17 -3.28 13.20 -3.38
C SER A 17 -2.09 14.08 -2.97
N PRO A 18 -1.89 15.25 -3.58
CA PRO A 18 -0.83 16.19 -3.17
C PRO A 18 -0.97 16.69 -1.71
N SER A 19 -2.14 16.50 -1.07
CA SER A 19 -2.37 16.78 0.34
C SER A 19 -2.29 15.54 1.25
N ASP A 20 -2.35 14.33 0.68
CA ASP A 20 -2.26 13.04 1.39
C ASP A 20 -1.05 12.28 0.84
N LEU A 21 0.13 12.62 1.36
CA LEU A 21 1.37 11.92 1.06
C LEU A 21 1.38 10.54 1.71
N SER A 22 1.90 9.57 0.98
CA SER A 22 2.15 8.23 1.47
C SER A 22 3.35 8.24 2.44
N PRO A 23 3.44 7.29 3.38
CA PRO A 23 4.60 7.18 4.26
C PRO A 23 5.87 6.67 3.55
N TRP A 24 5.80 6.39 2.25
CA TRP A 24 6.86 5.79 1.44
C TRP A 24 7.31 6.74 0.32
N PRO A 25 8.39 7.52 0.53
CA PRO A 25 8.77 8.59 -0.39
C PRO A 25 9.34 8.09 -1.72
N PHE A 26 9.77 6.83 -1.78
CA PHE A 26 10.38 6.21 -2.98
C PHE A 26 9.36 5.53 -3.89
N GLU A 27 8.07 5.68 -3.60
CA GLU A 27 6.97 5.02 -4.32
C GLU A 27 7.22 3.53 -4.62
N PRO A 28 7.52 2.70 -3.60
CA PRO A 28 7.98 1.34 -3.83
C PRO A 28 6.90 0.43 -4.41
N SER A 29 7.33 -0.53 -5.21
CA SER A 29 6.50 -1.63 -5.69
C SER A 29 6.55 -2.82 -4.74
N GLY A 30 5.47 -3.60 -4.76
CA GLY A 30 5.44 -4.87 -4.07
C GLY A 30 4.21 -5.69 -4.41
N ILE A 31 4.07 -6.83 -3.73
CA ILE A 31 2.95 -7.74 -3.89
C ILE A 31 2.12 -7.81 -2.62
N ILE A 32 0.80 -7.89 -2.79
CA ILE A 32 -0.10 -8.08 -1.65
C ILE A 32 0.01 -9.51 -1.16
N VAL A 33 0.55 -9.72 0.03
CA VAL A 33 0.70 -11.07 0.60
C VAL A 33 -0.44 -11.46 1.52
N ARG A 34 -1.20 -10.48 2.03
CA ARG A 34 -2.39 -10.71 2.86
C ARG A 34 -3.29 -9.49 2.93
N SER A 35 -4.58 -9.72 3.13
CA SER A 35 -5.51 -8.67 3.56
C SER A 35 -5.13 -8.19 4.96
N GLY A 36 -5.00 -6.87 5.12
CA GLY A 36 -4.85 -6.24 6.43
C GLY A 36 -6.17 -6.23 7.20
N GLY A 37 -6.08 -5.92 8.49
CA GLY A 37 -7.27 -5.61 9.28
C GLY A 37 -7.87 -4.28 8.81
N SER A 38 -9.17 -4.08 9.02
CA SER A 38 -9.75 -2.73 8.89
C SER A 38 -9.01 -1.83 9.88
N ALA A 39 -8.51 -0.68 9.41
CA ALA A 39 -7.85 0.30 10.25
C ALA A 39 -8.72 0.51 11.49
N LEU A 40 -8.22 0.11 12.67
CA LEU A 40 -8.94 0.30 13.91
C LEU A 40 -9.34 1.77 13.98
N ALA A 41 -10.66 2.01 13.94
CA ALA A 41 -11.32 3.31 13.80
C ALA A 41 -10.95 4.35 14.88
N ASN A 42 -10.01 4.04 15.76
CA ASN A 42 -9.60 4.82 16.92
C ASN A 42 -8.32 5.63 16.72
N VAL A 43 -7.46 5.34 15.73
CA VAL A 43 -6.19 6.10 15.52
C VAL A 43 -6.26 7.02 14.30
N TRP A 44 -6.92 6.60 13.21
CA TRP A 44 -7.18 7.44 12.05
C TRP A 44 -8.66 7.78 12.01
N GLY A 45 -9.00 8.92 12.62
CA GLY A 45 -10.39 9.36 12.80
C GLY A 45 -11.16 9.40 11.48
N ARG A 46 -12.32 8.76 11.46
CA ARG A 46 -13.46 9.01 10.54
C ARG A 46 -13.17 9.09 9.02
N ALA A 47 -12.01 8.65 8.54
CA ALA A 47 -11.77 8.43 7.13
C ALA A 47 -12.27 7.01 6.79
N GLY A 48 -13.47 6.95 6.22
CA GLY A 48 -14.30 5.76 6.11
C GLY A 48 -13.60 4.47 5.68
N GLY A 49 -13.78 3.42 6.49
CA GLY A 49 -13.96 2.04 6.06
C GLY A 49 -12.94 1.42 5.10
N ALA A 50 -11.75 1.99 4.98
CA ALA A 50 -10.82 1.58 3.94
C ALA A 50 -9.96 0.40 4.37
N ARG A 51 -9.77 -0.51 3.42
CA ARG A 51 -9.06 -1.77 3.59
C ARG A 51 -7.56 -1.49 3.59
N MET A 52 -6.89 -2.03 4.60
CA MET A 52 -5.44 -2.08 4.61
C MET A 52 -5.00 -3.39 3.95
N TRP A 53 -3.85 -3.36 3.30
CA TRP A 53 -3.23 -4.50 2.67
C TRP A 53 -1.79 -4.61 3.16
N TRP A 54 -1.34 -5.83 3.40
CA TRP A 54 0.08 -6.06 3.63
C TRP A 54 0.75 -6.25 2.29
N VAL A 55 1.69 -5.37 2.02
CA VAL A 55 2.53 -5.39 0.83
C VAL A 55 3.90 -5.89 1.25
N GLU A 56 4.37 -6.93 0.57
CA GLU A 56 5.77 -7.34 0.58
C GLU A 56 6.49 -6.59 -0.53
N PHE A 57 7.48 -5.79 -0.16
CA PHE A 57 8.26 -5.01 -1.11
C PHE A 57 9.29 -5.89 -1.79
N ASP A 58 9.51 -5.65 -3.09
CA ASP A 58 10.53 -6.38 -3.86
C ASP A 58 11.94 -6.16 -3.28
N GLU A 59 12.21 -4.94 -2.83
CA GLU A 59 13.42 -4.56 -2.13
C GLU A 59 13.06 -3.94 -0.77
N PRO A 60 13.76 -4.26 0.32
CA PRO A 60 13.51 -3.67 1.63
C PRO A 60 13.56 -2.14 1.62
N GLN A 61 12.46 -1.48 1.99
CA GLN A 61 12.28 -0.03 1.86
C GLN A 61 12.42 0.71 3.18
N SER A 62 12.88 1.96 3.11
CA SER A 62 12.86 2.88 4.23
C SER A 62 11.64 3.80 4.15
N ASN A 63 11.02 4.08 5.28
CA ASN A 63 9.90 5.01 5.35
C ASN A 63 10.38 6.48 5.30
N ALA A 64 9.45 7.43 5.23
CA ALA A 64 9.75 8.86 5.20
C ALA A 64 10.53 9.39 6.43
N GLN A 65 10.52 8.67 7.56
CA GLN A 65 11.30 9.01 8.74
C GLN A 65 12.73 8.44 8.69
N GLY A 66 13.08 7.69 7.64
CA GLY A 66 14.35 6.97 7.53
C GLY A 66 14.39 5.66 8.32
N ASP A 67 13.26 5.20 8.83
CA ASP A 67 13.16 3.92 9.54
C ASP A 67 13.00 2.77 8.54
N GLY A 68 13.69 1.67 8.78
CA GLY A 68 13.78 0.54 7.86
C GLY A 68 15.15 -0.17 7.94
N PRO A 69 15.42 -1.11 7.02
CA PRO A 69 14.61 -1.40 5.85
C PRO A 69 13.52 -2.45 6.14
N PHE A 70 12.29 -2.14 5.75
CA PHE A 70 11.14 -3.01 5.91
C PHE A 70 10.96 -3.87 4.66
N ALA A 71 10.96 -5.20 4.82
CA ALA A 71 10.61 -6.12 3.75
C ALA A 71 9.08 -6.17 3.52
N THR A 72 8.28 -5.92 4.55
CA THR A 72 6.82 -5.96 4.49
C THR A 72 6.22 -4.85 5.31
N ALA A 73 5.16 -4.21 4.81
CA ALA A 73 4.43 -3.20 5.57
C ALA A 73 2.93 -3.23 5.28
N GLN A 74 2.15 -2.71 6.23
CA GLN A 74 0.73 -2.48 6.05
C GLN A 74 0.52 -1.12 5.39
N VAL A 75 -0.12 -1.13 4.21
CA VAL A 75 -0.40 0.06 3.41
C VAL A 75 -1.91 0.15 3.18
N HIS A 76 -2.42 1.37 3.20
CA HIS A 76 -3.84 1.63 3.01
C HIS A 76 -4.20 1.61 1.53
N GLU A 77 -5.34 1.02 1.13
CA GLU A 77 -5.73 0.88 -0.29
C GLU A 77 -5.71 2.19 -1.08
N LYS A 78 -6.03 3.32 -0.43
CA LYS A 78 -5.99 4.66 -1.07
C LYS A 78 -4.60 5.06 -1.59
N TYR A 79 -3.53 4.51 -1.02
CA TYR A 79 -2.14 4.74 -1.46
C TYR A 79 -1.64 3.61 -2.36
N LEU A 80 -2.47 2.60 -2.63
CA LEU A 80 -2.10 1.50 -3.50
C LEU A 80 -2.69 1.75 -4.88
N GLU A 81 -1.82 1.64 -5.87
CA GLU A 81 -2.19 1.61 -7.28
C GLU A 81 -1.88 0.21 -7.80
N LEU A 82 -2.85 -0.45 -8.45
CA LEU A 82 -2.54 -1.71 -9.12
C LEU A 82 -1.50 -1.42 -10.20
N ALA A 83 -0.36 -2.09 -10.11
CA ALA A 83 0.57 -2.09 -11.23
C ALA A 83 -0.18 -2.70 -12.42
N PRO A 84 -0.04 -2.14 -13.64
CA PRO A 84 -0.58 -2.79 -14.82
C PRO A 84 -0.06 -4.23 -14.81
N ALA A 85 -0.98 -5.20 -14.76
CA ALA A 85 -0.61 -6.58 -15.02
C ALA A 85 0.10 -6.52 -16.37
N VAL A 86 1.33 -7.00 -16.44
CA VAL A 86 1.91 -7.29 -17.73
C VAL A 86 1.03 -8.39 -18.31
N ASP A 87 0.00 -8.01 -19.06
CA ASP A 87 -0.76 -8.90 -19.93
C ASP A 87 0.26 -9.39 -20.94
N GLY A 88 0.92 -10.49 -20.58
CA GLY A 88 1.88 -11.16 -21.41
C GLY A 88 1.17 -11.75 -22.60
N ALA A 89 1.37 -11.09 -23.75
CA ALA A 89 1.32 -11.61 -25.12
C ALA A 89 -0.02 -12.06 -25.72
#